data_AF-A0A376KKA8-F1
#
_entry.id   AF-A0A376KKA8-F1
#
_cell.length_a   1.000
_cell.length_b   1.000
_cell.length_c   1.000
_cell.angle_alpha   90.00
_cell.angle_beta   90.00
_cell.angle_gamma   90.00
#
_symmetry.space_group_name_H-M   'P 1'
#
loop_
_entity.id
_entity.type
_entity.pdbx_description
1 polymer ?
#
loop_
_entity_poly.entity_id
_entity_poly.type
_entity_poly.pdbx_seq_one_letter_code
_entity_poly.pdbx_strand_id
1 'polypeptide(L)'
;MINIDFSFNEKTYDFDFLSLDGDDDNDSVKTYSLTDLMAEKYRSVLQQKVRERNREQDIYDINYLLGKYEFSRQDKYKILESLLKKSEGKQLDNLLNVKGIRDVEIIERSSQRYQDLSSTVKSLPLFEDAYEKVACFYESLPWDIFK
;
A
#
# COMPACT_ATOMS: atom_id res chain seq x y z
N MET A 1 30.31 25.56 -11.80
CA MET A 1 28.85 25.69 -11.99
C MET A 1 28.23 24.58 -11.17
N ILE A 2 27.72 24.93 -9.98
CA ILE A 2 27.15 23.97 -9.03
C ILE A 2 25.65 24.05 -9.23
N ASN A 3 25.03 22.96 -9.71
CA ASN A 3 23.58 22.81 -9.73
C ASN A 3 23.16 22.38 -8.33
N ILE A 4 22.59 23.31 -7.56
CA ILE A 4 21.98 23.04 -6.28
C ILE A 4 20.47 22.97 -6.54
N ASP A 5 19.96 21.75 -6.68
CA ASP A 5 18.52 21.50 -6.63
C ASP A 5 18.06 21.69 -5.18
N PHE A 6 17.24 22.72 -4.96
CA PHE A 6 16.55 22.94 -3.70
C PHE A 6 15.41 21.93 -3.56
N SER A 7 15.62 20.86 -2.78
CA SER A 7 14.54 20.00 -2.30
C SER A 7 13.92 20.65 -1.06
N PHE A 8 12.72 21.21 -1.22
CA PHE A 8 12.05 22.00 -0.20
C PHE A 8 11.50 21.11 0.93
N ASN A 9 12.02 21.36 2.13
CA ASN A 9 11.46 21.12 3.47
C ASN A 9 10.78 19.78 3.78
N GLU A 10 11.39 19.08 4.74
CA GLU A 10 10.73 18.21 5.71
C GLU A 10 9.35 18.75 6.11
N LYS A 11 8.31 18.05 5.66
CA LYS A 11 7.04 17.98 6.37
C LYS A 11 6.94 16.57 6.91
N THR A 12 7.03 16.46 8.23
CA THR A 12 6.47 15.37 9.02
C THR A 12 5.23 14.84 8.30
N TYR A 13 5.23 13.55 7.95
CA TYR A 13 4.09 12.85 7.35
C TYR A 13 2.93 12.75 8.37
N ASP A 14 2.40 13.87 8.82
CA ASP A 14 0.98 13.98 9.08
C ASP A 14 0.34 13.93 7.69
N PHE A 15 -0.16 12.75 7.33
CA PHE A 15 -1.19 12.63 6.31
C PHE A 15 -2.40 13.40 6.82
N ASP A 16 -2.35 14.73 6.71
CA ASP A 16 -3.50 15.61 6.70
C ASP A 16 -4.34 15.10 5.54
N PHE A 17 -5.38 14.35 5.91
CA PHE A 17 -6.52 14.10 5.07
C PHE A 17 -6.88 15.43 4.41
N LEU A 18 -7.14 15.41 3.10
CA LEU A 18 -7.83 16.51 2.46
C LEU A 18 -9.15 16.73 3.22
N SER A 19 -9.13 17.64 4.19
CA SER A 19 -10.31 18.26 4.77
C SER A 19 -10.87 19.14 3.66
N LEU A 20 -11.68 18.55 2.79
CA LEU A 20 -12.58 19.33 1.96
C LEU A 20 -13.71 19.73 2.90
N ASP A 21 -13.55 20.92 3.50
CA ASP A 21 -14.57 21.53 4.35
C ASP A 21 -15.85 21.72 3.52
N GLY A 22 -16.83 20.84 3.75
CA GLY A 22 -18.12 20.81 3.09
C GLY A 22 -18.99 19.72 3.72
N ASP A 23 -20.20 20.10 4.14
CA ASP A 23 -21.12 19.31 4.96
C ASP A 23 -21.44 17.89 4.42
N ASP A 24 -21.62 16.97 5.37
CA ASP A 24 -22.26 15.64 5.32
C ASP A 24 -21.63 14.50 4.47
N ASP A 25 -20.76 14.77 3.48
CA ASP A 25 -20.16 13.72 2.61
C ASP A 25 -18.73 13.27 3.00
N ASN A 26 -18.19 13.79 4.10
CA ASN A 26 -16.76 13.71 4.39
C ASN A 26 -16.25 12.29 4.77
N ASP A 27 -17.06 11.47 5.46
CA ASP A 27 -16.63 10.13 5.88
C ASP A 27 -16.60 9.13 4.71
N SER A 28 -17.51 9.27 3.75
CA SER A 28 -17.54 8.44 2.55
C SER A 28 -16.31 8.71 1.67
N VAL A 29 -15.94 9.99 1.51
CA VAL A 29 -14.76 10.45 0.77
C VAL A 29 -13.45 10.05 1.45
N LYS A 30 -13.35 10.18 2.79
CA LYS A 30 -12.18 9.72 3.56
C LYS A 30 -11.99 8.21 3.50
N THR A 31 -13.08 7.46 3.58
CA THR A 31 -13.04 6.00 3.43
C THR A 31 -12.58 5.62 2.02
N TYR A 32 -13.14 6.27 0.99
CA TYR A 32 -12.77 6.04 -0.40
C TYR A 32 -11.28 6.32 -0.65
N SER A 33 -10.75 7.43 -0.13
CA SER A 33 -9.33 7.78 -0.27
C SER A 33 -8.40 6.80 0.44
N LEU A 34 -8.79 6.29 1.62
CA LEU A 34 -8.02 5.27 2.32
C LEU A 34 -8.05 3.92 1.60
N THR A 35 -9.24 3.48 1.15
CA THR A 35 -9.36 2.21 0.41
C THR A 35 -8.64 2.26 -0.93
N ASP A 36 -8.66 3.40 -1.61
CA ASP A 36 -7.92 3.61 -2.87
C ASP A 36 -6.42 3.68 -2.64
N LEU A 37 -5.96 4.30 -1.55
CA LEU A 37 -4.55 4.33 -1.18
C LEU A 37 -4.04 2.92 -0.92
N MET A 38 -4.76 2.13 -0.12
CA MET A 38 -4.41 0.73 0.15
C MET A 38 -4.32 -0.08 -1.15
N ALA A 39 -5.32 0.06 -2.04
CA ALA A 39 -5.34 -0.60 -3.34
C ALA A 39 -4.12 -0.23 -4.20
N GLU A 40 -3.76 1.06 -4.24
CA GLU A 40 -2.62 1.55 -5.03
C GLU A 40 -1.27 1.04 -4.50
N LYS A 41 -1.13 0.92 -3.17
CA LYS A 41 0.06 0.34 -2.54
C LYS A 41 0.18 -1.15 -2.86
N TYR A 42 -0.89 -1.93 -2.69
CA TYR A 42 -0.88 -3.35 -3.07
C TYR A 42 -0.59 -3.55 -4.55
N ARG A 43 -1.25 -2.79 -5.42
CA ARG A 43 -1.00 -2.82 -6.87
C ARG A 43 0.48 -2.60 -7.16
N SER A 44 1.06 -1.60 -6.51
CA SER A 44 2.46 -1.25 -6.71
C SER A 44 3.43 -2.31 -6.22
N VAL A 45 3.16 -2.92 -5.06
CA VAL A 45 3.93 -4.06 -4.53
C VAL A 45 3.87 -5.23 -5.51
N LEU A 46 2.70 -5.58 -6.04
CA LEU A 46 2.58 -6.65 -7.04
C LEU A 46 3.31 -6.29 -8.35
N GLN A 47 3.20 -5.03 -8.78
CA GLN A 47 3.80 -4.56 -10.04
C GLN A 47 5.31 -4.40 -9.97
N GLN A 48 5.90 -4.47 -8.79
CA GLN A 48 7.33 -4.26 -8.59
C GLN A 48 8.17 -5.29 -9.38
N LYS A 49 7.65 -6.51 -9.52
CA LYS A 49 8.23 -7.60 -10.32
C LYS A 49 8.30 -7.23 -11.81
N VAL A 50 7.22 -6.69 -12.36
CA VAL A 50 7.15 -6.28 -13.78
C VAL A 50 8.04 -5.06 -14.07
N ARG A 51 8.21 -4.16 -13.09
CA ARG A 51 8.92 -2.88 -13.27
C ARG A 51 10.36 -2.88 -12.78
N GLU A 52 10.84 -4.00 -12.23
CA GLU A 52 12.16 -4.14 -11.62
C GLU A 52 12.45 -3.03 -10.59
N ARG A 53 11.49 -2.80 -9.68
CA ARG A 53 11.61 -1.82 -8.59
C ARG A 53 11.46 -2.51 -7.24
N ASN A 54 11.96 -1.84 -6.21
CA ASN A 54 11.73 -2.22 -4.82
C ASN A 54 10.63 -1.33 -4.25
N ARG A 55 9.77 -1.91 -3.40
CA ARG A 55 8.62 -1.25 -2.77
C ARG A 55 8.58 -1.52 -1.27
N GLU A 56 9.75 -1.44 -0.64
CA GLU A 56 9.96 -1.59 0.81
C GLU A 56 9.11 -0.58 1.61
N GLN A 57 8.99 0.65 1.12
CA GLN A 57 8.20 1.69 1.77
C GLN A 57 6.70 1.38 1.74
N ASP A 58 6.19 0.75 0.68
CA ASP A 58 4.79 0.36 0.63
C ASP A 58 4.44 -0.73 1.66
N ILE A 59 5.37 -1.65 1.96
CA ILE A 59 5.17 -2.64 3.04
C ILE A 59 5.06 -1.94 4.39
N TYR A 60 5.97 -1.00 4.67
CA TYR A 60 5.91 -0.21 5.89
C TYR A 60 4.61 0.58 5.99
N ASP A 61 4.24 1.30 4.93
CA ASP A 61 3.06 2.15 4.92
C ASP A 61 1.77 1.34 5.08
N ILE A 62 1.62 0.20 4.38
CA ILE A 62 0.45 -0.66 4.55
C ILE A 62 0.40 -1.17 5.99
N ASN A 63 1.50 -1.71 6.53
CA ASN A 63 1.53 -2.21 7.91
C ASN A 63 1.20 -1.10 8.93
N TYR A 64 1.69 0.11 8.71
CA TYR A 64 1.36 1.27 9.54
C TYR A 64 -0.13 1.62 9.48
N LEU A 65 -0.73 1.64 8.28
CA LEU A 65 -2.17 1.88 8.10
C LEU A 65 -3.02 0.79 8.76
N LEU A 66 -2.61 -0.48 8.66
CA LEU A 66 -3.28 -1.61 9.33
C LEU A 66 -3.21 -1.51 10.85
N GLY A 67 -2.18 -0.88 11.41
CA GLY A 67 -2.07 -0.62 12.85
C GLY A 67 -2.89 0.58 13.33
N LYS A 68 -3.30 1.47 12.42
CA LYS A 68 -3.97 2.74 12.75
C LYS A 68 -5.49 2.70 12.49
N TYR A 69 -5.93 1.89 11.54
CA TYR A 69 -7.33 1.85 11.08
C TYR A 69 -7.89 0.43 11.12
N GLU A 70 -9.15 0.33 11.50
CA GLU A 70 -9.94 -0.89 11.34
C GLU A 70 -10.60 -0.90 9.96
N PHE A 71 -10.59 -2.05 9.30
CA PHE A 71 -11.17 -2.21 7.96
C PHE A 71 -12.35 -3.17 8.01
N SER A 72 -13.54 -2.63 7.74
CA SER A 72 -14.75 -3.42 7.63
C SER A 72 -14.72 -4.33 6.40
N ARG A 73 -15.69 -5.26 6.32
CA ARG A 73 -15.87 -6.09 5.11
C ARG A 73 -16.14 -5.23 3.87
N GLN A 74 -16.84 -4.11 4.02
CA GLN A 74 -17.12 -3.20 2.91
C GLN A 74 -15.85 -2.47 2.44
N ASP A 75 -14.95 -2.11 3.35
CA ASP A 75 -13.67 -1.49 3.00
C ASP A 75 -12.78 -2.47 2.25
N LYS A 76 -12.70 -3.72 2.72
CA LYS A 76 -11.97 -4.78 2.00
C LYS A 76 -12.51 -5.02 0.59
N TYR A 77 -13.84 -4.98 0.42
CA TYR A 77 -14.46 -5.04 -0.90
C TYR A 77 -14.02 -3.87 -1.79
N LYS A 78 -14.10 -2.63 -1.29
CA LYS A 78 -13.67 -1.43 -2.04
C LYS A 78 -12.19 -1.47 -2.41
N ILE A 79 -11.33 -1.91 -1.49
CA ILE A 79 -9.89 -2.10 -1.74
C ILE A 79 -9.68 -3.09 -2.88
N LEU A 80 -10.33 -4.26 -2.83
CA LEU A 80 -10.18 -5.28 -3.87
C LEU A 80 -10.71 -4.80 -5.23
N GLU A 81 -11.90 -4.18 -5.25
CA GLU A 81 -12.48 -3.62 -6.47
C GLU A 81 -11.55 -2.57 -7.11
N SER A 82 -11.03 -1.64 -6.30
CA SER A 82 -10.11 -0.60 -6.75
C SER A 82 -8.77 -1.18 -7.22
N LEU A 83 -8.25 -2.20 -6.52
CA LEU A 83 -7.04 -2.91 -6.89
C LEU A 83 -7.19 -3.55 -8.27
N LEU A 84 -8.27 -4.29 -8.52
CA LEU A 84 -8.53 -4.95 -9.80
C LEU A 84 -8.61 -3.92 -10.93
N LYS A 85 -9.45 -2.88 -10.77
CA LYS A 85 -9.60 -1.79 -11.76
C LYS A 85 -8.27 -1.11 -12.09
N LYS A 86 -7.47 -0.76 -11.08
CA LYS A 86 -6.18 -0.08 -11.29
C LYS A 86 -5.11 -0.99 -11.89
N SER A 87 -5.28 -2.31 -11.77
CA SER A 87 -4.34 -3.32 -12.27
C SER A 87 -4.59 -3.71 -13.73
N GLU A 88 -5.73 -3.30 -14.31
CA GLU A 88 -6.03 -3.50 -15.73
C GLU A 88 -4.91 -2.93 -16.62
N GLY A 89 -4.44 -3.74 -17.57
CA GLY A 89 -3.37 -3.37 -18.50
C GLY A 89 -1.98 -3.21 -17.86
N LYS A 90 -1.78 -3.66 -16.61
CA LYS A 90 -0.49 -3.56 -15.89
C LYS A 90 0.35 -4.84 -15.91
N GLN A 91 -0.06 -5.87 -16.66
CA GLN A 91 0.59 -7.19 -16.74
C GLN A 91 0.67 -7.89 -15.37
N LEU A 92 -0.41 -7.78 -14.60
CA LEU A 92 -0.52 -8.33 -13.25
C LEU A 92 -1.42 -9.55 -13.16
N ASP A 93 -2.00 -10.02 -14.27
CA ASP A 93 -3.07 -11.02 -14.27
C ASP A 93 -2.69 -12.31 -13.52
N ASN A 94 -1.43 -12.76 -13.64
CA ASN A 94 -0.93 -13.95 -12.92
C ASN A 94 -0.73 -13.73 -11.42
N LEU A 95 -0.61 -12.48 -10.97
CA LEU A 95 -0.40 -12.07 -9.58
C LEU A 95 -1.68 -11.54 -8.92
N LEU A 96 -2.76 -11.27 -9.66
CA LEU A 96 -4.04 -10.81 -9.11
C LEU A 96 -4.87 -11.98 -8.61
N ASN A 97 -4.37 -12.63 -7.57
CA ASN A 97 -5.08 -13.70 -6.87
C ASN A 97 -4.71 -13.68 -5.38
N VAL A 98 -5.45 -14.44 -4.56
CA VAL A 98 -5.26 -14.50 -3.09
C VAL A 98 -3.82 -14.78 -2.65
N LYS A 99 -3.03 -15.53 -3.44
CA LYS A 99 -1.62 -15.86 -3.15
C LYS A 99 -0.61 -15.00 -3.90
N GLY A 100 -1.07 -14.02 -4.68
CA GLY A 100 -0.20 -13.15 -5.48
C GLY A 100 0.87 -12.46 -4.64
N ILE A 101 0.48 -11.95 -3.47
CA ILE A 101 1.39 -11.31 -2.52
C ILE A 101 2.42 -12.29 -1.93
N ARG A 102 2.25 -13.61 -2.07
CA ARG A 102 3.19 -14.62 -1.56
C ARG A 102 4.19 -15.10 -2.61
N ASP A 103 4.24 -14.48 -3.79
CA ASP A 103 5.29 -14.75 -4.78
C ASP A 103 6.66 -14.42 -4.17
N VAL A 104 7.59 -15.37 -4.23
CA VAL A 104 8.91 -15.28 -3.60
C VAL A 104 9.67 -14.04 -4.06
N GLU A 105 9.58 -13.68 -5.34
CA GLU A 105 10.28 -12.52 -5.89
C GLU A 105 9.69 -11.20 -5.37
N ILE A 106 8.37 -11.16 -5.10
CA ILE A 106 7.73 -10.00 -4.47
C ILE A 106 8.24 -9.84 -3.04
N ILE A 107 8.30 -10.93 -2.27
CA ILE A 107 8.81 -10.90 -0.89
C ILE A 107 10.26 -10.41 -0.89
N GLU A 108 11.12 -11.03 -1.71
CA GLU A 108 12.54 -10.69 -1.80
C GLU A 108 12.73 -9.21 -2.17
N ARG A 109 12.07 -8.72 -3.23
CA ARG A 109 12.18 -7.30 -3.65
C ARG A 109 11.64 -6.33 -2.60
N SER A 110 10.57 -6.69 -1.90
CA SER A 110 10.03 -5.87 -0.82
C SER A 110 10.92 -5.84 0.42
N SER A 111 11.72 -6.89 0.65
CA SER A 111 12.68 -6.95 1.77
C SER A 111 13.93 -6.11 1.50
N GLN A 112 14.30 -5.96 0.22
CA GLN A 112 15.48 -5.20 -0.16
C GLN A 112 15.35 -3.76 0.34
N ARG A 113 16.38 -3.32 1.07
CA ARG A 113 16.48 -1.96 1.61
C ARG A 113 15.40 -1.58 2.63
N TYR A 114 14.61 -2.54 3.11
CA TYR A 114 13.63 -2.27 4.17
C TYR A 114 14.28 -1.68 5.42
N GLN A 115 15.48 -2.18 5.77
CA GLN A 115 16.25 -1.67 6.91
C GLN A 115 16.70 -0.20 6.74
N ASP A 116 16.88 0.28 5.51
CA ASP A 116 17.25 1.66 5.21
C ASP A 116 16.16 2.64 5.69
N LEU A 117 14.91 2.20 5.79
CA LEU A 117 13.80 3.03 6.25
C LEU A 117 13.96 3.48 7.70
N SER A 118 14.80 2.80 8.49
CA SER A 118 15.07 3.14 9.90
C SER A 118 15.58 4.56 10.10
N SER A 119 16.22 5.17 9.10
CA SER A 119 16.64 6.58 9.15
C SER A 119 15.51 7.58 8.92
N THR A 120 14.38 7.12 8.39
CA THR A 120 13.25 7.96 7.96
C THR A 120 12.02 7.76 8.86
N VAL A 121 11.88 6.59 9.48
CA VAL A 121 10.72 6.25 10.32
C VAL A 121 11.10 6.18 11.79
N LYS A 122 10.17 6.59 12.66
CA LYS A 122 10.39 6.60 14.12
C LYS A 122 10.54 5.19 14.70
N SER A 123 9.86 4.20 14.12
CA SER A 123 9.85 2.81 14.57
C SER A 123 9.70 1.92 13.35
N LEU A 124 10.69 1.06 13.11
CA LEU A 124 10.66 0.09 12.02
C LEU A 124 10.43 -1.32 12.62
N PRO A 125 9.28 -1.97 12.40
CA PRO A 125 9.09 -3.38 12.77
C PRO A 125 10.03 -4.29 11.98
N LEU A 126 10.20 -5.54 12.41
CA LEU A 126 10.90 -6.54 11.59
C LEU A 126 10.14 -6.74 10.26
N PHE A 127 10.88 -6.92 9.17
CA PHE A 127 10.30 -7.06 7.84
C PHE A 127 9.31 -8.23 7.81
N GLU A 128 9.67 -9.37 8.38
CA GLU A 128 8.87 -10.59 8.40
C GLU A 128 7.53 -10.36 9.09
N ASP A 129 7.53 -9.69 10.25
CA ASP A 129 6.32 -9.39 11.00
C ASP A 129 5.40 -8.39 10.26
N ALA A 130 6.00 -7.37 9.65
CA ALA A 130 5.27 -6.37 8.87
C ALA A 130 4.67 -6.99 7.60
N TYR A 131 5.48 -7.76 6.88
CA TYR A 131 5.06 -8.41 5.65
C TYR A 131 3.99 -9.46 5.92
N GLU A 132 4.09 -10.24 6.99
CA GLU A 132 3.07 -11.22 7.35
C GLU A 132 1.71 -10.57 7.59
N LYS A 133 1.67 -9.44 8.32
CA LYS A 133 0.43 -8.67 8.53
C LYS A 133 -0.15 -8.15 7.21
N VAL A 134 0.70 -7.60 6.35
CA VAL A 134 0.31 -7.11 5.01
C VAL A 134 -0.26 -8.25 4.17
N ALA A 135 0.41 -9.39 4.14
CA ALA A 135 -0.01 -10.55 3.35
C ALA A 135 -1.30 -11.18 3.90
N CYS A 136 -1.43 -11.37 5.22
CA CYS A 136 -2.68 -11.85 5.83
C CYS A 136 -3.86 -10.92 5.52
N PHE A 137 -3.66 -9.60 5.56
CA PHE A 137 -4.72 -8.67 5.21
C PHE A 137 -5.14 -8.82 3.74
N TYR A 138 -4.17 -8.86 2.82
CA TYR A 138 -4.42 -9.06 1.39
C TYR A 138 -5.15 -10.38 1.12
N GLU A 139 -4.72 -11.47 1.76
CA GLU A 139 -5.35 -12.79 1.66
C GLU A 139 -6.79 -12.78 2.19
N SER A 140 -7.09 -11.92 3.16
CA SER A 140 -8.42 -11.75 3.74
C SER A 140 -9.38 -10.89 2.90
N LEU A 141 -8.93 -10.30 1.79
CA LEU A 141 -9.80 -9.60 0.85
C LEU A 141 -10.80 -10.59 0.22
N PRO A 142 -12.01 -10.16 -0.20
CA PRO A 142 -13.05 -11.05 -0.68
C PRO A 142 -12.82 -11.49 -2.14
N TRP A 143 -11.73 -12.21 -2.39
CA TRP A 143 -11.29 -12.68 -3.70
C TRP A 143 -12.30 -13.57 -4.43
N ASP A 144 -13.20 -14.21 -3.69
CA ASP A 144 -14.25 -15.07 -4.21
C ASP A 144 -15.39 -14.31 -4.90
N ILE A 145 -15.54 -13.00 -4.64
CA ILE A 145 -16.63 -12.18 -5.22
C ILE A 145 -16.41 -11.87 -6.71
N PHE A 146 -15.15 -11.85 -7.16
CA PHE A 146 -14.76 -11.44 -8.52
C PHE A 146 -14.25 -12.59 -9.40
N LYS A 147 -14.54 -13.85 -9.03
CA LYS A 147 -14.17 -15.06 -9.80
C LYS A 147 -15.09 -15.34 -10.97
#